data_AF-A0A963MMR6-F1
#
_entry.id   AF-A0A963MMR6-F1
#
_cell.length_a   1.000
_cell.length_b   1.000
_cell.length_c   1.000
_cell.angle_alpha   90.00
_cell.angle_beta   90.00
_cell.angle_gamma   90.00
#
_symmetry.space_group_name_H-M   'P 1'
#
loop_
_entity.id
_entity.type
_entity.pdbx_description
1 polymer ?
#
loop_
_entity_poly.entity_id
_entity_poly.type
_entity_poly.pdbx_seq_one_letter_code
_entity_poly.pdbx_strand_id
1 'polypeptide(L)'
;PRYEFWREQAAKGNRFYNKTLPMLCQTCQIPMIFTEPGDATKICYREVDYKGDKYHFCSDHCKEIFEHEPEKYVQAWLPVHQIYQGNCFPEGTDPTVEGFDPLAAVLKYYNLEHGRDNLDFDISEDKKNFAEWRGQATKNI
;
A
#
# COMPACT_ATOMS: atom_id res chain seq x y z
N PRO A 1 16.35 9.05 13.24
CA PRO A 1 16.30 9.92 12.04
C PRO A 1 14.95 9.95 11.30
N ARG A 2 14.42 8.84 10.73
CA ARG A 2 13.17 8.89 9.94
C ARG A 2 11.95 9.31 10.76
N TYR A 3 11.76 8.74 11.94
CA TYR A 3 10.63 9.08 12.81
C TYR A 3 10.70 10.51 13.34
N GLU A 4 11.89 11.00 13.67
CA GLU A 4 12.12 12.39 14.10
C GLU A 4 11.72 13.36 12.98
N PHE A 5 12.24 13.14 11.77
CA PHE A 5 11.91 13.96 10.61
C PHE A 5 10.41 13.99 10.33
N TRP A 6 9.74 12.84 10.29
CA TRP A 6 8.31 12.80 9.99
C TRP A 6 7.43 13.34 11.14
N ARG A 7 7.90 13.26 12.39
CA ARG A 7 7.27 13.93 13.53
C ARG A 7 7.36 15.45 13.39
N GLU A 8 8.52 15.97 13.03
CA GLU A 8 8.71 17.41 12.78
C GLU A 8 7.86 17.91 11.61
N GLN A 9 7.77 17.14 10.52
CA GLN A 9 6.90 17.49 9.39
C GLN A 9 5.43 17.50 9.82
N ALA A 10 4.98 16.48 10.57
CA ALA A 10 3.61 16.45 11.09
C ALA A 10 3.31 17.64 12.01
N ALA A 11 4.24 18.03 12.90
CA ALA A 11 4.09 19.20 13.77
C ALA A 11 3.97 20.53 12.99
N LYS A 12 4.51 20.59 11.76
CA LYS A 12 4.37 21.73 10.84
C LYS A 12 3.11 21.67 9.98
N GLY A 13 2.24 20.68 10.18
CA GLY A 13 1.05 20.45 9.34
C GLY A 13 1.33 19.66 8.04
N ASN A 14 2.57 19.23 7.83
CA ASN A 14 3.01 18.50 6.63
C ASN A 14 3.05 16.99 6.87
N ARG A 15 1.98 16.40 7.41
CA ARG A 15 1.93 14.95 7.62
C ARG A 15 2.12 14.23 6.28
N PHE A 16 3.12 13.36 6.23
CA PHE A 16 3.48 12.68 4.99
C PHE A 16 2.55 11.50 4.71
N TYR A 17 2.00 11.48 3.49
CA TYR A 17 1.34 10.34 2.88
C TYR A 17 1.90 10.20 1.46
N ASN A 18 2.35 9.00 1.09
CA ASN A 18 2.80 8.75 -0.27
C ASN A 18 1.57 8.56 -1.17
N LYS A 19 1.42 9.43 -2.18
CA LYS A 19 0.28 9.42 -3.12
C LYS A 19 0.53 8.58 -4.37
N THR A 20 1.69 7.94 -4.48
CA THR A 20 2.05 7.09 -5.61
C THR A 20 2.01 5.63 -5.19
N LEU A 21 1.33 4.81 -6.00
CA LEU A 21 1.25 3.36 -5.78
C LEU A 21 2.65 2.72 -5.95
N PRO A 22 3.01 1.74 -5.11
CA PRO A 22 4.32 1.10 -5.17
C PRO A 22 4.40 0.04 -6.27
N MET A 23 5.61 -0.24 -6.75
CA MET A 23 5.88 -1.48 -7.48
C MET A 23 5.72 -2.67 -6.53
N LEU A 24 5.05 -3.73 -6.98
CA LEU A 24 4.84 -4.96 -6.23
C LEU A 24 5.69 -6.10 -6.79
N CYS A 25 6.10 -7.02 -5.94
CA CYS A 25 6.73 -8.27 -6.36
C CYS A 25 5.71 -9.20 -7.03
N GLN A 26 6.07 -9.80 -8.17
CA GLN A 26 5.20 -10.74 -8.90
C GLN A 26 4.83 -11.99 -8.07
N THR A 27 5.69 -12.40 -7.13
CA THR A 27 5.52 -13.62 -6.34
C THR A 27 4.78 -13.37 -5.03
N CYS A 28 5.33 -12.53 -4.14
CA CYS A 28 4.77 -12.31 -2.80
C CYS A 28 3.78 -11.13 -2.72
N GLN A 29 3.69 -10.31 -3.78
CA GLN A 29 2.81 -9.14 -3.89
C GLN A 29 3.09 -8.00 -2.90
N ILE A 30 4.11 -8.12 -2.05
CA ILE A 30 4.57 -7.04 -1.16
C ILE A 30 5.24 -5.94 -2.01
N PRO A 31 5.11 -4.67 -1.62
CA PRO A 31 5.92 -3.58 -2.18
C PRO A 31 7.42 -3.89 -2.18
N MET A 32 8.14 -3.37 -3.17
CA MET A 32 9.57 -3.60 -3.37
C MET A 32 10.45 -2.84 -2.36
N ILE A 33 10.31 -3.16 -1.06
CA ILE A 33 10.90 -2.40 0.07
C ILE A 33 12.03 -3.13 0.80
N PHE A 34 12.35 -4.37 0.43
CA PHE A 34 13.43 -5.13 1.07
C PHE A 34 14.81 -4.67 0.58
N THR A 35 15.82 -4.92 1.40
CA THR A 35 17.20 -4.44 1.18
C THR A 35 18.19 -5.60 1.08
N GLU A 36 19.34 -5.34 0.46
CA GLU A 36 20.40 -6.34 0.31
C GLU A 36 21.00 -6.74 1.68
N PRO A 37 21.29 -8.03 1.90
CA PRO A 37 22.04 -8.46 3.07
C PRO A 37 23.39 -7.72 3.17
N GLY A 38 23.65 -7.10 4.32
CA GLY A 38 24.87 -6.33 4.55
C GLY A 38 24.82 -4.87 4.08
N ASP A 39 23.80 -4.45 3.33
CA ASP A 39 23.60 -3.04 2.94
C ASP A 39 22.10 -2.66 3.01
N ALA A 40 21.70 -2.17 4.19
CA ALA A 40 20.33 -1.72 4.45
C ALA A 40 19.93 -0.42 3.69
N THR A 41 20.81 0.13 2.86
CA THR A 41 20.52 1.32 2.02
C THR A 41 20.20 0.96 0.58
N LYS A 42 20.48 -0.28 0.15
CA LYS A 42 20.30 -0.75 -1.22
C LYS A 42 19.11 -1.70 -1.32
N ILE A 43 18.14 -1.40 -2.18
CA ILE A 43 16.97 -2.25 -2.44
C ILE A 43 17.38 -3.51 -3.22
N CYS A 44 16.93 -4.68 -2.79
CA CYS A 44 17.26 -5.97 -3.42
C CYS A 44 16.31 -6.32 -4.57
N TYR A 45 16.24 -5.41 -5.56
CA TYR A 45 15.44 -5.56 -6.77
C TYR A 45 16.01 -6.65 -7.70
N ARG A 46 15.15 -7.48 -8.27
CA ARG A 46 15.45 -8.42 -9.35
C ARG A 46 14.38 -8.34 -10.44
N GLU A 47 14.71 -8.80 -11.65
CA GLU A 47 13.78 -8.92 -12.77
C GLU A 47 14.05 -10.16 -13.61
N VAL A 48 13.03 -10.59 -14.36
CA VAL A 48 13.08 -11.67 -15.36
C VAL A 48 12.24 -11.26 -16.56
N ASP A 49 12.74 -11.52 -17.76
CA ASP A 49 11.94 -11.49 -18.98
C ASP A 49 11.39 -12.90 -19.25
N TYR A 50 10.07 -13.04 -19.37
CA TYR A 50 9.40 -14.31 -19.66
C TYR A 50 8.29 -14.08 -20.68
N LYS A 51 8.34 -14.82 -21.80
CA LYS A 51 7.39 -14.71 -22.94
C LYS A 51 7.19 -13.29 -23.50
N GLY A 52 8.23 -12.46 -23.44
CA GLY A 52 8.20 -11.08 -23.96
C GLY A 52 7.75 -10.03 -22.94
N ASP A 53 7.32 -10.44 -21.76
CA ASP A 53 6.96 -9.57 -20.65
C ASP A 53 8.06 -9.52 -19.59
N LYS A 54 8.16 -8.40 -18.88
CA LYS A 54 9.11 -8.20 -17.78
C LYS A 54 8.40 -8.30 -16.43
N TYR A 55 8.98 -9.08 -15.52
CA TYR A 55 8.47 -9.31 -14.16
C TYR A 55 9.50 -8.89 -13.12
N HIS A 56 9.03 -8.44 -11.95
CA HIS A 56 9.86 -7.83 -10.91
C HIS A 56 9.73 -8.57 -9.56
N PHE A 57 10.85 -8.69 -8.83
CA PHE A 57 10.92 -9.48 -7.60
C PHE A 57 11.69 -8.79 -6.49
N CYS A 58 11.20 -8.94 -5.26
CA CYS A 58 11.75 -8.26 -4.09
C CYS A 58 12.90 -9.03 -3.41
N SER A 59 13.35 -10.13 -3.99
CA SER A 59 14.47 -10.94 -3.53
C SER A 59 14.85 -11.98 -4.59
N ASP A 60 16.06 -12.55 -4.46
CA ASP A 60 16.48 -13.71 -5.25
C ASP A 60 15.50 -14.88 -5.11
N HIS A 61 15.03 -15.15 -3.88
CA HIS A 61 14.13 -16.28 -3.64
C HIS A 61 12.75 -16.11 -4.31
N CYS A 62 12.19 -14.90 -4.29
CA CYS A 62 10.93 -14.64 -5.03
C CYS A 62 11.12 -14.81 -6.54
N LYS A 63 12.29 -14.47 -7.08
CA LYS A 63 12.65 -14.70 -8.49
C LYS A 63 12.78 -16.20 -8.78
N GLU A 64 13.49 -16.95 -7.95
CA GLU A 64 13.67 -18.41 -8.10
C GLU A 64 12.32 -19.15 -8.10
N ILE A 65 11.41 -18.80 -7.19
CA ILE A 65 10.05 -19.35 -7.15
C ILE A 65 9.31 -19.11 -8.46
N PHE A 66 9.40 -17.88 -9.00
CA PHE A 66 8.78 -17.55 -10.28
C PHE A 66 9.40 -18.32 -11.43
N GLU A 67 10.73 -18.40 -11.51
CA GLU A 67 11.42 -19.15 -12.57
C GLU A 67 11.10 -20.66 -12.53
N HIS A 68 10.75 -21.20 -11.36
CA HIS A 68 10.33 -22.59 -11.21
C HIS A 68 8.89 -22.86 -11.68
N GLU A 69 7.96 -21.96 -11.40
CA GLU A 69 6.54 -22.09 -11.79
C GLU A 69 5.99 -20.83 -12.51
N PRO A 70 6.59 -20.35 -13.61
CA PRO A 70 6.26 -19.03 -14.15
C PRO A 70 4.81 -18.97 -14.64
N GLU A 71 4.29 -20.03 -15.26
CA GLU A 71 2.91 -20.10 -15.75
C GLU A 71 1.87 -19.88 -14.64
N LYS A 72 2.20 -20.22 -13.39
CA LYS A 72 1.34 -19.99 -12.23
C LYS A 72 1.37 -18.53 -11.81
N TYR A 73 2.57 -17.95 -11.68
CA TYR A 73 2.72 -16.62 -11.12
C TYR A 73 2.41 -15.49 -12.10
N VAL A 74 2.49 -15.71 -13.42
CA VAL A 74 2.03 -14.71 -14.41
C VAL A 74 0.53 -14.42 -14.30
N GLN A 75 -0.25 -15.28 -13.65
CA GLN A 75 -1.69 -15.12 -13.43
C GLN A 75 -2.03 -14.27 -12.19
N ALA A 76 -1.03 -13.78 -11.45
CA ALA A 76 -1.26 -13.07 -10.20
C ALA A 76 -2.08 -11.78 -10.39
N TRP A 77 -3.13 -11.63 -9.59
CA TRP A 77 -3.91 -10.40 -9.50
C TRP A 77 -3.16 -9.39 -8.63
N LEU A 78 -2.27 -8.60 -9.22
CA LEU A 78 -1.50 -7.59 -8.50
C LEU A 78 -2.34 -6.33 -8.26
N PRO A 79 -2.67 -5.96 -7.00
CA PRO A 79 -3.63 -4.88 -6.73
C PRO A 79 -3.29 -3.55 -7.41
N VAL A 80 -2.02 -3.15 -7.44
CA VAL A 80 -1.58 -1.89 -8.07
C VAL A 80 -1.81 -1.92 -9.58
N HIS A 81 -1.50 -3.04 -10.26
CA HIS A 81 -1.73 -3.16 -11.70
C HIS A 81 -3.22 -3.13 -12.01
N GLN A 82 -4.02 -3.76 -11.16
CA GLN A 82 -5.47 -3.88 -11.34
C GLN A 82 -6.17 -2.53 -11.11
N ILE A 83 -5.67 -1.70 -10.19
CA ILE A 83 -6.08 -0.28 -10.07
C ILE A 83 -5.77 0.47 -11.37
N TYR A 84 -4.55 0.34 -11.89
CA TYR A 84 -4.17 1.02 -13.15
C TYR A 84 -4.95 0.51 -14.38
N GLN A 85 -5.40 -0.75 -14.37
CA GLN A 85 -6.28 -1.31 -15.39
C GLN A 85 -7.75 -0.90 -15.24
N GLY A 86 -8.12 -0.26 -14.12
CA GLY A 86 -9.49 0.16 -13.83
C GLY A 86 -10.40 -0.93 -13.25
N ASN A 87 -9.84 -2.07 -12.82
CA ASN A 87 -10.59 -3.22 -12.29
C ASN A 87 -10.95 -3.09 -10.80
N CYS A 88 -10.53 -2.01 -10.15
CA CYS A 88 -10.70 -1.77 -8.71
C CYS A 88 -11.63 -0.59 -8.43
N PHE A 89 -12.62 -0.36 -9.27
CA PHE A 89 -13.64 0.67 -9.09
C PHE A 89 -15.02 0.03 -8.99
N PRO A 90 -16.00 0.69 -8.34
CA PRO A 90 -17.38 0.23 -8.34
C PRO A 90 -17.92 0.06 -9.77
N GLU A 91 -18.83 -0.90 -9.96
CA GLU A 91 -19.48 -1.12 -11.26
C GLU A 91 -20.13 0.18 -11.79
N GLY A 92 -19.92 0.46 -13.08
CA GLY A 92 -20.42 1.67 -13.73
C GLY A 92 -19.59 2.94 -13.48
N THR A 93 -18.43 2.85 -12.82
CA THR A 93 -17.50 3.99 -12.70
C THR A 93 -16.92 4.35 -14.07
N ASP A 94 -17.04 5.61 -14.48
CA ASP A 94 -16.36 6.15 -15.65
C ASP A 94 -15.10 6.93 -15.21
N PRO A 95 -13.89 6.37 -15.40
CA PRO A 95 -12.65 7.03 -15.00
C PRO A 95 -12.20 8.13 -15.98
N THR A 96 -12.94 8.37 -17.07
CA THR A 96 -12.57 9.37 -18.10
C THR A 96 -13.17 10.75 -17.86
N VAL A 97 -14.07 10.87 -16.89
CA VAL A 97 -14.70 12.15 -16.54
C VAL A 97 -13.68 13.14 -15.97
N GLU A 98 -13.87 14.42 -16.30
CA GLU A 98 -13.04 15.49 -15.75
C GLU A 98 -13.15 15.52 -14.21
N GLY A 99 -12.00 15.61 -13.53
CA GLY A 99 -11.94 15.63 -12.08
C GLY A 99 -12.11 14.27 -11.40
N PHE A 100 -12.02 13.16 -12.15
CA PHE A 100 -12.04 11.82 -11.55
C PHE A 100 -10.95 11.65 -10.47
N ASP A 101 -11.37 11.25 -9.27
CA ASP A 101 -10.47 10.91 -8.17
C ASP A 101 -10.31 9.38 -8.07
N PRO A 102 -9.19 8.82 -8.58
CA PRO A 102 -8.98 7.39 -8.55
C PRO A 102 -8.85 6.84 -7.13
N LEU A 103 -8.32 7.62 -6.17
CA LEU A 103 -8.16 7.15 -4.80
C LEU A 103 -9.53 6.99 -4.14
N ALA A 104 -10.42 7.98 -4.30
CA ALA A 104 -11.78 7.90 -3.78
C ALA A 104 -12.54 6.70 -4.36
N ALA A 105 -12.40 6.43 -5.66
CA ALA A 105 -13.02 5.29 -6.32
C ALA A 105 -12.50 3.94 -5.75
N VAL A 106 -11.19 3.81 -5.57
CA VAL A 106 -10.58 2.60 -4.96
C VAL A 106 -11.05 2.40 -3.51
N LEU A 107 -11.05 3.46 -2.69
CA LEU A 107 -11.52 3.36 -1.30
C LEU A 107 -12.98 2.92 -1.23
N LYS A 108 -13.83 3.42 -2.13
CA LYS A 108 -15.21 2.98 -2.26
C LYS A 108 -15.31 1.51 -2.68
N TYR A 109 -14.51 1.05 -3.64
CA TYR A 109 -14.45 -0.36 -4.03
C TYR A 109 -14.02 -1.27 -2.86
N TYR A 110 -13.10 -0.79 -2.01
CA TYR A 110 -12.68 -1.50 -0.80
C TYR A 110 -13.67 -1.42 0.37
N ASN A 111 -14.75 -0.66 0.25
CA ASN A 111 -15.69 -0.35 1.34
C ASN A 111 -14.97 0.28 2.55
N LEU A 112 -14.03 1.19 2.31
CA LEU A 112 -13.32 1.95 3.34
C LEU A 112 -13.89 3.36 3.46
N GLU A 113 -14.35 3.72 4.66
CA GLU A 113 -14.80 5.06 5.01
C GLU A 113 -13.58 5.98 5.23
N HIS A 114 -13.29 6.83 4.25
CA HIS A 114 -12.13 7.73 4.33
C HIS A 114 -12.24 8.73 5.48
N GLY A 115 -11.19 8.83 6.28
CA GLY A 115 -11.13 9.68 7.49
C GLY A 115 -11.66 9.02 8.76
N ARG A 116 -12.30 7.85 8.64
CA ARG A 116 -12.73 7.03 9.76
C ARG A 116 -11.88 5.77 9.90
N ASP A 117 -11.83 4.98 8.84
CA ASP A 117 -11.17 3.66 8.83
C ASP A 117 -9.66 3.76 8.54
N ASN A 118 -9.19 4.92 8.09
CA ASN A 118 -7.81 5.15 7.66
C ASN A 118 -7.22 6.45 8.21
N LEU A 119 -6.01 6.77 7.75
CA LEU A 119 -5.16 7.89 8.19
C LEU A 119 -4.54 7.70 9.58
N ASP A 120 -3.99 8.78 10.12
CA ASP A 120 -3.24 8.76 11.37
C ASP A 120 -4.16 8.56 12.59
N PHE A 121 -3.72 7.72 13.53
CA PHE A 121 -4.43 7.49 14.78
C PHE A 121 -4.64 8.77 15.59
N ASP A 122 -3.73 9.75 15.50
CA ASP A 122 -3.83 10.96 16.32
C ASP A 122 -5.05 11.82 16.06
N ILE A 123 -5.69 11.66 14.89
CA ILE A 123 -6.90 12.37 14.46
C ILE A 123 -8.11 11.45 14.32
N SER A 124 -7.96 10.15 14.57
CA SER A 124 -8.99 9.15 14.28
C SER A 124 -10.14 9.15 15.29
N GLU A 125 -11.28 8.57 14.89
CA GLU A 125 -12.37 8.26 15.80
C GLU A 125 -11.93 7.26 16.89
N ASP A 126 -11.12 6.27 16.52
CA ASP A 126 -10.60 5.26 17.46
C ASP A 126 -9.84 5.87 18.64
N LYS A 127 -9.05 6.92 18.42
CA LYS A 127 -8.36 7.59 19.53
C LYS A 127 -9.34 8.25 20.51
N LYS A 128 -10.45 8.81 20.00
CA LYS A 128 -11.51 9.38 20.85
C LYS A 128 -12.18 8.28 21.66
N ASN A 129 -12.55 7.18 21.02
CA ASN A 129 -13.16 6.02 21.65
C ASN A 129 -12.25 5.42 22.74
N PHE A 130 -10.97 5.24 22.43
CA PHE A 130 -10.00 4.70 23.39
C PHE A 130 -9.82 5.61 24.62
N ALA A 131 -9.79 6.92 24.42
CA ALA A 131 -9.72 7.89 25.52
C ALA A 131 -10.99 7.85 26.39
N GLU A 132 -12.17 7.73 25.77
CA GLU A 132 -13.44 7.61 26.47
C GLU A 132 -13.51 6.33 27.30
N TRP A 133 -13.25 5.17 26.70
CA TRP A 133 -13.28 3.88 27.40
C TRP A 133 -12.29 3.82 28.55
N ARG A 134 -11.08 4.38 28.36
CA ARG A 134 -10.10 4.51 29.44
C ARG A 134 -10.62 5.41 30.57
N GLY A 135 -11.31 6.49 30.22
CA GLY A 135 -11.97 7.37 31.18
C GLY A 135 -13.07 6.66 31.97
N GLN A 136 -13.89 5.85 31.33
CA GLN A 136 -14.94 5.04 31.98
C GLN A 136 -14.31 4.01 32.95
N ALA A 137 -13.32 3.26 32.50
CA ALA A 137 -12.66 2.21 33.29
C ALA A 137 -11.90 2.76 34.52
N THR A 138 -11.35 3.98 34.44
CA THR A 138 -10.59 4.59 35.54
C THR A 138 -11.47 5.35 36.54
N LYS A 139 -12.71 5.67 36.17
CA LYS A 139 -13.62 6.45 37.02
C LYS A 139 -14.57 5.62 37.87
N ASN A 140 -14.75 4.32 37.61
CA ASN A 140 -15.62 3.39 38.37
C ASN A 140 -16.72 4.10 39.19
N ILE A 141 -17.69 4.67 38.47
CA ILE A 141 -19.02 4.99 39.02
C ILE A 141 -19.92 3.81 38.69
#